data_AF-A0A7C9RGS6-F1
#
_entry.id   AF-A0A7C9RGS6-F1
#
_cell.length_a   1.000
_cell.length_b   1.000
_cell.length_c   1.000
_cell.angle_alpha   90.00
_cell.angle_beta   90.00
_cell.angle_gamma   90.00
#
_symmetry.space_group_name_H-M   'P 1'
#
loop_
_entity.id
_entity.type
_entity.pdbx_description
1 polymer ?
#
loop_
_entity_poly.entity_id
_entity_poly.type
_entity_poly.pdbx_seq_one_letter_code
_entity_poly.pdbx_strand_id
1 'polypeptide(L)'
;MSDPADVAVDAELLAEPRLVVEPGVGARVAAVATPVLQGMGYRLVRIKVTAEAGCTVQIMAEKPDGTMLIEDCEAISKALSPVMDIADPIQRAYRLEISSPGIDRPLVRRSDFERYIGHLVKIEMANPHDGRKRFRGTIQGLEGNSVRIVREDTKPDHKGAQEADVLLAIEDIASANLVLTNALIAESMRRGRDAEREQLEQAGALPQPPEHARRAREKRDLTKSSKPKSKAPAKAPPKNTKAHRLAAEAKKRAGKSDHHEGD
;
A
#
# COMPACT_ATOMS: atom_id res chain seq x y z
N MET A 1 -20.21 4.48 15.43
CA MET A 1 -21.11 5.11 14.45
C MET A 1 -20.19 5.85 13.51
N SER A 2 -19.96 5.29 12.32
CA SER A 2 -19.14 5.91 11.27
C SER A 2 -19.76 7.25 10.89
N ASP A 3 -18.93 8.26 10.62
CA ASP A 3 -19.41 9.56 10.15
C ASP A 3 -20.08 9.36 8.76
N PRO A 4 -21.26 9.96 8.48
CA PRO A 4 -21.84 9.91 7.14
C PRO A 4 -20.88 10.34 6.02
N ALA A 5 -19.88 11.18 6.34
CA ALA A 5 -18.83 11.54 5.39
C ALA A 5 -17.91 10.35 5.03
N ASP A 6 -17.55 9.49 5.99
CA ASP A 6 -16.68 8.34 5.75
C ASP A 6 -17.36 7.30 4.85
N VAL A 7 -18.67 7.08 5.04
CA VAL A 7 -19.46 6.15 4.22
C VAL A 7 -19.57 6.62 2.76
N ALA A 8 -19.67 7.93 2.55
CA ALA A 8 -19.71 8.52 1.21
C ALA A 8 -18.35 8.38 0.49
N VAL A 9 -17.24 8.62 1.20
CA VAL A 9 -15.88 8.48 0.65
C VAL A 9 -15.59 7.02 0.28
N ASP A 10 -16.00 6.06 1.10
CA ASP A 10 -15.84 4.63 0.80
C ASP A 10 -16.62 4.21 -0.45
N ALA A 11 -17.83 4.72 -0.64
CA ALA A 11 -18.64 4.45 -1.83
C ALA A 11 -17.99 5.02 -3.11
N GLU A 12 -17.43 6.23 -3.05
CA GLU A 12 -16.69 6.82 -4.17
C GLU A 12 -15.44 6.00 -4.53
N LEU A 13 -14.68 5.56 -3.52
CA LEU A 13 -13.48 4.73 -3.73
C LEU A 13 -13.82 3.33 -4.27
N LEU A 14 -14.97 2.76 -3.89
CA LEU A 14 -15.45 1.48 -4.41
C LEU A 14 -15.88 1.58 -5.88
N ALA A 15 -16.44 2.72 -6.28
CA ALA A 15 -16.89 2.99 -7.63
C ALA A 15 -15.78 3.46 -8.58
N GLU A 16 -14.60 3.81 -8.06
CA GLU A 16 -13.50 4.32 -8.89
C GLU A 16 -13.09 3.31 -9.99
N PRO A 17 -13.11 3.74 -11.27
CA PRO A 17 -12.82 2.86 -12.40
C PRO A 17 -11.35 2.44 -12.42
N ARG A 18 -11.10 1.20 -12.88
CA ARG A 18 -9.75 0.71 -13.11
C ARG A 18 -9.20 1.28 -14.43
N LEU A 19 -7.92 1.62 -14.40
CA LEU A 19 -7.14 2.07 -15.56
C LEU A 19 -6.89 0.95 -16.56
N VAL A 20 -6.76 -0.28 -16.05
CA VAL A 20 -6.46 -1.46 -16.85
C VAL A 20 -7.67 -2.38 -16.86
N VAL A 21 -8.13 -2.72 -18.06
CA VAL A 21 -9.22 -3.69 -18.28
C VAL A 21 -8.66 -4.89 -19.04
N GLU A 22 -8.88 -6.08 -18.49
CA GLU A 22 -8.43 -7.33 -19.09
C GLU A 22 -9.26 -7.66 -20.34
N PRO A 23 -8.67 -8.08 -21.46
CA PRO A 23 -9.43 -8.47 -22.64
C PRO A 23 -10.03 -9.89 -22.52
N GLY A 24 -11.02 -10.18 -23.37
CA GLY A 24 -11.52 -11.54 -23.62
C GLY A 24 -12.15 -12.20 -22.39
N VAL A 25 -11.61 -13.35 -21.97
CA VAL A 25 -12.13 -14.12 -20.83
C VAL A 25 -12.03 -13.31 -19.53
N GLY A 26 -10.93 -12.58 -19.33
CA GLY A 26 -10.72 -11.75 -18.15
C GLY A 26 -11.80 -10.68 -17.99
N ALA A 27 -12.19 -10.01 -19.07
CA ALA A 27 -13.31 -9.04 -19.06
C ALA A 27 -14.62 -9.67 -18.59
N ARG A 28 -14.94 -10.90 -19.05
CA ARG A 28 -16.18 -11.58 -18.65
C ARG A 28 -16.16 -11.94 -17.17
N VAL A 29 -15.05 -12.47 -16.67
CA VAL A 29 -14.87 -12.73 -15.24
C VAL A 29 -14.98 -11.41 -14.44
N ALA A 30 -14.40 -10.31 -14.94
CA ALA A 30 -14.48 -9.00 -14.29
C ALA A 30 -15.92 -8.50 -14.18
N ALA A 31 -16.71 -8.64 -15.26
CA ALA A 31 -18.11 -8.21 -15.29
C ALA A 31 -18.96 -8.96 -14.26
N VAL A 32 -18.63 -10.23 -13.97
CA VAL A 32 -19.31 -11.05 -12.95
C VAL A 32 -18.79 -10.74 -11.55
N ALA A 33 -17.46 -10.67 -11.37
CA ALA A 33 -16.85 -10.54 -10.05
C ALA A 33 -16.96 -9.13 -9.46
N THR A 34 -16.89 -8.08 -10.27
CA THR A 34 -16.91 -6.68 -9.81
C THR A 34 -18.14 -6.35 -8.95
N PRO A 35 -19.40 -6.59 -9.38
CA PRO A 35 -20.56 -6.25 -8.57
C PRO A 35 -20.63 -7.03 -7.26
N VAL A 36 -20.19 -8.29 -7.24
CA VAL A 36 -20.14 -9.11 -6.02
C VAL A 36 -19.12 -8.52 -5.04
N LEU A 37 -17.91 -8.22 -5.52
CA LEU A 37 -16.85 -7.63 -4.70
C LEU A 37 -17.28 -6.27 -4.14
N GLN A 38 -17.85 -5.39 -4.97
CA GLN A 38 -18.33 -4.07 -4.56
C GLN A 38 -19.43 -4.18 -3.50
N GLY A 39 -20.39 -5.10 -3.67
CA GLY A 39 -21.44 -5.35 -2.68
C GLY A 39 -20.91 -5.83 -1.32
N MET A 40 -19.72 -6.43 -1.30
CA MET A 40 -19.02 -6.86 -0.09
C MET A 40 -18.03 -5.81 0.46
N GLY A 41 -17.90 -4.64 -0.18
CA GLY A 41 -16.96 -3.60 0.22
C GLY A 41 -15.51 -3.83 -0.26
N TYR A 42 -15.32 -4.67 -1.28
CA TYR A 42 -14.02 -4.92 -1.90
C TYR A 42 -13.94 -4.32 -3.31
N ARG A 43 -12.72 -3.98 -3.70
CA ARG A 43 -12.36 -3.50 -5.02
C ARG A 43 -11.61 -4.60 -5.75
N LEU A 44 -12.04 -4.86 -6.99
CA LEU A 44 -11.25 -5.68 -7.90
C LEU A 44 -9.92 -4.97 -8.21
N VAL A 45 -8.81 -5.70 -8.16
CA VAL A 45 -7.47 -5.19 -8.51
C VAL A 45 -7.02 -5.74 -9.86
N ARG A 46 -7.02 -7.07 -10.00
CA ARG A 46 -6.55 -7.73 -11.22
C ARG A 46 -7.24 -9.09 -11.39
N ILE A 47 -7.49 -9.48 -12.64
CA ILE A 47 -7.84 -10.85 -12.99
C ILE A 47 -6.73 -11.44 -13.86
N LYS A 48 -6.30 -12.66 -13.53
CA LYS A 48 -5.36 -13.43 -14.34
C LYS A 48 -5.94 -14.81 -14.59
N VAL A 49 -6.11 -15.14 -15.86
CA VAL A 49 -6.53 -16.48 -16.29
C VAL A 49 -5.33 -17.18 -16.93
N THR A 50 -4.86 -18.27 -16.33
CA THR A 50 -3.77 -19.10 -16.85
C THR A 50 -4.31 -20.45 -17.28
N ALA A 51 -3.93 -20.93 -18.47
CA ALA A 51 -4.36 -22.24 -18.95
C ALA A 51 -3.52 -23.41 -18.39
N GLU A 52 -2.43 -23.11 -17.69
CA GLU A 52 -1.54 -24.10 -17.07
C GLU A 52 -2.28 -24.89 -15.96
N ALA A 53 -1.89 -26.15 -15.78
CA ALA A 53 -2.36 -27.04 -14.71
C ALA A 53 -3.90 -27.10 -14.54
N GLY A 54 -4.66 -27.14 -15.65
CA GLY A 54 -6.11 -27.32 -15.61
C GLY A 54 -6.93 -26.03 -15.50
N CYS A 55 -6.35 -24.90 -15.93
CA CYS A 55 -6.96 -23.57 -15.91
C CYS A 55 -7.10 -22.99 -14.48
N THR A 56 -6.48 -21.83 -14.23
CA THR A 56 -6.61 -21.11 -12.97
C THR A 56 -7.11 -19.70 -13.21
N VAL A 57 -8.10 -19.28 -12.43
CA VAL A 57 -8.67 -17.93 -12.41
C VAL A 57 -8.24 -17.29 -11.11
N GLN A 58 -7.21 -16.45 -11.17
CA GLN A 58 -6.74 -15.68 -10.04
C GLN A 58 -7.41 -14.31 -10.04
N ILE A 59 -8.10 -14.00 -8.94
CA ILE A 59 -8.77 -12.72 -8.70
C ILE A 59 -8.07 -12.05 -7.52
N MET A 60 -7.43 -10.92 -7.79
CA MET A 60 -6.87 -10.05 -6.77
C MET A 60 -7.91 -9.01 -6.36
N ALA A 61 -8.21 -8.92 -5.07
CA ALA A 61 -9.13 -7.93 -4.51
C ALA A 61 -8.54 -7.30 -3.25
N GLU A 62 -9.16 -6.24 -2.75
CA GLU A 62 -8.81 -5.60 -1.48
C GLU A 62 -9.90 -4.62 -1.03
N LYS A 63 -9.81 -4.13 0.19
CA LYS A 63 -10.64 -3.02 0.68
C LYS A 63 -10.14 -1.67 0.11
N PRO A 64 -10.97 -0.61 0.11
CA PRO A 64 -10.58 0.74 -0.33
C PRO A 64 -9.30 1.27 0.32
N ASP A 65 -9.01 0.87 1.56
CA ASP A 65 -7.81 1.23 2.32
C ASP A 65 -6.53 0.46 1.91
N GLY A 66 -6.65 -0.50 1.00
CA GLY A 66 -5.55 -1.34 0.53
C GLY A 66 -5.25 -2.55 1.41
N THR A 67 -6.13 -2.90 2.36
CA THR A 67 -5.98 -4.07 3.24
C THR A 67 -6.83 -5.24 2.76
N MET A 68 -6.38 -6.45 3.09
CA MET A 68 -7.12 -7.68 2.89
C MET A 68 -6.47 -8.80 3.72
N LEU A 69 -7.27 -9.48 4.52
CA LEU A 69 -6.86 -10.58 5.39
C LEU A 69 -7.24 -11.95 4.78
N ILE A 70 -6.82 -13.04 5.42
CA ILE A 70 -7.04 -14.39 4.89
C ILE A 70 -8.54 -14.74 4.94
N GLU A 71 -9.22 -14.32 6.01
CA GLU A 71 -10.66 -14.48 6.21
C GLU A 71 -11.45 -13.73 5.13
N ASP A 72 -10.95 -12.57 4.67
CA ASP A 72 -11.56 -11.82 3.58
C ASP A 72 -11.49 -12.62 2.26
N CYS A 73 -10.36 -13.29 1.99
CA CYS A 73 -10.22 -14.18 0.81
C CYS A 73 -11.22 -15.34 0.84
N GLU A 74 -11.41 -15.96 2.02
CA GLU A 74 -12.38 -17.04 2.20
C GLU A 74 -13.81 -16.55 1.98
N ALA A 75 -14.16 -15.39 2.56
CA ALA A 75 -15.48 -14.78 2.42
C ALA A 75 -15.80 -14.49 0.95
N ILE A 76 -14.85 -13.87 0.22
CA ILE A 76 -15.00 -13.58 -1.21
C ILE A 76 -15.14 -14.87 -2.01
N SER A 77 -14.33 -15.88 -1.74
CA SER A 77 -14.39 -17.16 -2.44
C SER A 77 -15.78 -17.81 -2.30
N LYS A 78 -16.32 -17.86 -1.08
CA LYS A 78 -17.67 -18.40 -0.81
C LYS A 78 -18.79 -17.62 -1.50
N ALA A 79 -18.69 -16.29 -1.53
CA ALA A 79 -19.69 -15.45 -2.16
C ALA A 79 -19.63 -15.51 -3.69
N LEU A 80 -18.43 -15.58 -4.26
CA LEU A 80 -18.22 -15.48 -5.70
C LEU A 80 -18.40 -16.82 -6.43
N SER A 81 -18.04 -17.94 -5.81
CA SER A 81 -18.16 -19.28 -6.44
C SER A 81 -19.55 -19.56 -7.05
N PRO A 82 -20.68 -19.45 -6.31
CA PRO A 82 -21.98 -19.76 -6.88
C PRO A 82 -22.38 -18.81 -8.02
N VAL A 83 -21.95 -17.55 -7.95
CA VAL A 83 -22.23 -16.56 -9.00
C VAL A 83 -21.45 -16.89 -10.28
N MET A 84 -20.20 -17.31 -10.13
CA MET A 84 -19.36 -17.76 -11.23
C MET A 84 -19.88 -19.05 -11.87
N ASP A 85 -20.43 -19.97 -11.07
CA ASP A 85 -21.04 -21.21 -11.57
C ASP A 85 -22.31 -20.93 -12.39
N ILE A 86 -23.13 -19.96 -11.98
CA ILE A 86 -24.35 -19.58 -12.71
C ILE A 86 -24.02 -18.79 -13.98
N ALA A 87 -23.10 -17.83 -13.91
CA ALA A 87 -22.75 -16.97 -15.03
C ALA A 87 -21.86 -17.69 -16.07
N ASP A 88 -21.17 -18.77 -15.65
CA ASP A 88 -20.25 -19.59 -16.43
C ASP A 88 -19.40 -18.82 -17.47
N PRO A 89 -18.58 -17.83 -17.04
CA PRO A 89 -17.82 -17.01 -17.97
C PRO A 89 -16.69 -17.80 -18.69
N ILE A 90 -16.40 -19.03 -18.25
CA ILE A 90 -15.27 -19.86 -18.67
C ILE A 90 -15.76 -21.28 -18.98
N GLN A 91 -15.85 -21.60 -20.27
CA GLN A 91 -16.33 -22.90 -20.79
C GLN A 91 -15.31 -24.05 -20.65
N ARG A 92 -14.71 -24.22 -19.47
CA ARG A 92 -13.85 -25.36 -19.09
C ARG A 92 -13.74 -25.41 -17.57
N ALA A 93 -13.38 -26.58 -17.01
CA ALA A 93 -13.04 -26.66 -15.60
C ALA A 93 -11.89 -25.70 -15.26
N TYR A 94 -11.94 -25.08 -14.08
CA TYR A 94 -10.90 -24.17 -13.59
C TYR A 94 -10.81 -24.20 -12.07
N ARG A 95 -9.67 -23.76 -11.54
CA ARG A 95 -9.47 -23.45 -10.12
C ARG A 95 -9.67 -21.95 -9.87
N LEU A 96 -10.57 -21.59 -8.96
CA LEU A 96 -10.75 -20.22 -8.50
C LEU A 96 -9.75 -19.92 -7.38
N GLU A 97 -8.94 -18.88 -7.55
CA GLU A 97 -7.98 -18.39 -6.55
C GLU A 97 -8.30 -16.94 -6.19
N ILE A 98 -8.49 -16.68 -4.90
CA ILE A 98 -8.69 -15.33 -4.38
C ILE A 98 -7.44 -14.95 -3.58
N SER A 99 -6.87 -13.78 -3.86
CA SER A 99 -5.72 -13.28 -3.14
C SER A 99 -5.74 -11.77 -2.97
N SER A 100 -4.94 -11.27 -2.03
CA SER A 100 -4.58 -9.86 -1.98
C SER A 100 -3.47 -9.55 -2.99
N PRO A 101 -3.24 -8.27 -3.34
CA PRO A 101 -2.16 -7.84 -4.24
C PRO A 101 -0.76 -8.09 -3.69
N GLY A 102 -0.61 -8.12 -2.36
CA GLY A 102 0.69 -8.20 -1.70
C GLY A 102 1.58 -6.97 -1.92
N ILE A 103 2.90 -7.19 -1.83
CA ILE A 103 3.90 -6.11 -1.87
C ILE A 103 4.21 -5.65 -3.31
N ASP A 104 4.24 -6.57 -4.27
CA ASP A 104 4.40 -6.27 -5.71
C ASP A 104 3.05 -5.91 -6.34
N ARG A 105 2.43 -4.89 -5.75
CA ARG A 105 1.05 -4.51 -6.02
C ARG A 105 0.96 -3.74 -7.35
N PRO A 106 0.04 -4.12 -8.26
CA PRO A 106 -0.30 -3.30 -9.41
C PRO A 106 -1.08 -2.06 -8.98
N LEU A 107 -0.75 -0.90 -9.54
CA LEU A 107 -1.49 0.35 -9.37
C LEU A 107 -2.46 0.46 -10.54
N VAL A 108 -3.75 0.29 -10.25
CA VAL A 108 -4.80 0.17 -11.27
C VAL A 108 -5.83 1.28 -11.17
N ARG A 109 -5.64 2.24 -10.27
CA ARG A 109 -6.53 3.39 -10.02
C ARG A 109 -5.74 4.65 -9.73
N ARG A 110 -6.38 5.81 -9.84
CA ARG A 110 -5.78 7.10 -9.45
C ARG A 110 -5.50 7.12 -7.95
N SER A 111 -6.43 6.64 -7.13
CA SER A 111 -6.27 6.54 -5.67
C SER A 111 -5.07 5.68 -5.26
N ASP A 112 -4.67 4.70 -6.08
CA ASP A 112 -3.50 3.90 -5.81
C ASP A 112 -2.22 4.75 -5.91
N PHE A 113 -2.08 5.59 -6.92
CA PHE A 113 -0.91 6.48 -7.04
C PHE A 113 -0.83 7.48 -5.88
N GLU A 114 -1.96 8.02 -5.45
CA GLU A 114 -2.02 8.93 -4.29
C GLU A 114 -1.58 8.23 -2.99
N ARG A 115 -2.05 7.01 -2.77
CA ARG A 115 -1.73 6.20 -1.59
C ARG A 115 -0.25 5.85 -1.48
N TYR A 116 0.44 5.71 -2.62
CA TYR A 116 1.84 5.27 -2.68
C TYR A 116 2.81 6.39 -3.11
N ILE A 117 2.44 7.66 -2.90
CA ILE A 117 3.38 8.78 -3.02
C ILE A 117 4.61 8.52 -2.15
N GLY A 118 5.80 8.75 -2.71
CA GLY A 118 7.09 8.49 -2.10
C GLY A 118 7.62 7.07 -2.33
N HIS A 119 6.87 6.18 -2.98
CA HIS A 119 7.32 4.84 -3.33
C HIS A 119 7.82 4.74 -4.77
N LEU A 120 8.70 3.79 -4.98
CA LEU A 120 9.27 3.47 -6.28
C LEU A 120 8.26 2.65 -7.09
N VAL A 121 7.99 3.10 -8.31
CA VAL A 121 7.05 2.46 -9.25
C VAL A 121 7.74 2.17 -10.58
N LYS A 122 7.30 1.09 -11.23
CA LYS A 122 7.59 0.79 -12.63
C LYS A 122 6.30 0.98 -13.43
N ILE A 123 6.33 1.88 -14.41
CA ILE A 123 5.19 2.22 -15.26
C ILE A 123 5.52 1.85 -16.70
N GLU A 124 4.59 1.18 -17.38
CA GLU A 124 4.60 0.95 -18.81
C GLU A 124 3.42 1.67 -19.44
N MET A 125 3.70 2.56 -20.39
CA MET A 125 2.71 3.35 -21.10
C MET A 125 2.19 2.57 -22.31
N ALA A 126 0.89 2.66 -22.57
CA ALA A 126 0.26 2.20 -23.81
C ALA A 126 0.80 3.03 -24.99
N ASN A 127 0.72 4.35 -24.84
CA ASN A 127 1.23 5.34 -25.78
C ASN A 127 2.60 5.87 -25.31
N PRO A 128 3.63 5.92 -26.17
CA PRO A 128 4.92 6.47 -25.77
C PRO A 128 4.79 7.91 -25.26
N HIS A 129 5.35 8.19 -24.09
CA HIS A 129 5.54 9.55 -23.58
C HIS A 129 6.98 9.97 -23.89
N ASP A 130 7.17 11.05 -24.63
CA ASP A 130 8.49 11.50 -25.13
C ASP A 130 9.33 10.39 -25.79
N GLY A 131 8.66 9.60 -26.64
CA GLY A 131 9.29 8.48 -27.37
C GLY A 131 9.62 7.26 -26.50
N ARG A 132 9.20 7.26 -25.23
CA ARG A 132 9.54 6.23 -24.26
C ARG A 132 8.29 5.56 -23.68
N LYS A 133 8.33 4.23 -23.56
CA LYS A 133 7.22 3.45 -22.99
C LYS A 133 7.42 3.01 -21.54
N ARG A 134 8.66 2.88 -21.06
CA ARG A 134 8.95 2.25 -19.76
C ARG A 134 9.61 3.21 -18.81
N PHE A 135 8.99 3.50 -17.69
CA PHE A 135 9.48 4.41 -16.68
C PHE A 135 9.71 3.68 -15.36
N ARG A 136 10.74 4.10 -14.64
CA ARG A 136 11.03 3.64 -13.28
C ARG A 136 11.42 4.86 -12.46
N GLY A 137 10.67 5.14 -11.40
CA GLY A 137 10.86 6.36 -10.62
C GLY A 137 10.01 6.41 -9.37
N THR A 138 10.29 7.37 -8.50
CA THR A 138 9.53 7.60 -7.28
C THR A 138 8.34 8.50 -7.55
N ILE A 139 7.15 8.12 -7.08
CA ILE A 139 5.93 8.92 -7.19
C ILE A 139 6.07 10.18 -6.32
N GLN A 140 5.95 11.37 -6.89
CA GLN A 140 5.99 12.64 -6.14
C GLN A 140 4.58 13.14 -5.80
N GLY A 141 3.60 12.85 -6.65
CA GLY A 141 2.24 13.32 -6.48
C GLY A 141 1.39 13.13 -7.73
N LEU A 142 0.17 13.66 -7.66
CA LEU A 142 -0.77 13.74 -8.77
C LEU A 142 -1.00 15.20 -9.14
N GLU A 143 -0.98 15.50 -10.43
CA GLU A 143 -1.31 16.82 -10.98
C GLU A 143 -2.37 16.64 -12.07
N GLY A 144 -3.58 17.17 -11.87
CA GLY A 144 -4.68 16.95 -12.80
C GLY A 144 -4.94 15.46 -13.00
N ASN A 145 -4.93 14.97 -14.25
CA ASN A 145 -5.09 13.54 -14.58
C ASN A 145 -3.75 12.81 -14.84
N SER A 146 -2.66 13.33 -14.29
CA SER A 146 -1.31 12.81 -14.51
C SER A 146 -0.61 12.49 -13.20
N VAL A 147 0.25 11.48 -13.23
CA VAL A 147 1.15 11.13 -12.13
C VAL A 147 2.52 11.73 -12.38
N ARG A 148 3.04 12.44 -11.38
CA ARG A 148 4.39 12.99 -11.39
C ARG A 148 5.36 11.99 -10.80
N ILE A 149 6.37 11.61 -11.56
CA ILE A 149 7.42 10.69 -11.11
C ILE A 149 8.81 11.31 -11.27
N VAL A 150 9.68 11.06 -10.30
CA VAL A 150 11.11 11.34 -10.42
C VAL A 150 11.84 10.06 -10.79
N ARG A 151 12.35 10.03 -12.01
CA ARG A 151 13.05 8.91 -12.63
C ARG A 151 14.37 8.62 -11.93
N GLU A 152 14.67 7.33 -11.74
CA GLU A 152 15.96 6.88 -11.19
C GLU A 152 17.00 6.61 -12.28
N ASP A 153 16.56 6.47 -13.53
CA ASP A 153 17.40 6.00 -14.63
C ASP A 153 18.12 7.11 -15.39
N THR A 154 17.96 8.37 -14.97
CA THR A 154 18.72 9.50 -15.48
C THR A 154 20.14 9.48 -14.90
N LYS A 155 21.11 9.07 -15.72
CA LYS A 155 22.54 9.30 -15.41
C LYS A 155 22.86 10.77 -15.70
N PRO A 156 23.51 11.51 -14.78
CA PRO A 156 23.74 12.95 -14.92
C PRO A 156 24.65 13.37 -16.09
N ASP A 157 25.41 12.44 -16.69
CA ASP A 157 26.52 12.78 -17.61
C ASP A 157 26.24 12.58 -19.12
N HIS A 158 25.01 12.37 -19.57
CA HIS A 158 24.71 12.24 -21.00
C HIS A 158 24.02 13.47 -21.59
N LYS A 159 24.67 14.10 -22.60
CA LYS A 159 24.06 15.11 -23.49
C LYS A 159 22.81 14.51 -24.16
N GLY A 160 21.64 15.03 -23.80
CA GLY A 160 20.33 14.49 -24.22
C GLY A 160 19.50 13.86 -23.09
N ALA A 161 19.93 14.00 -21.83
CA ALA A 161 19.15 13.57 -20.68
C ALA A 161 17.79 14.30 -20.65
N GLN A 162 16.71 13.54 -20.87
CA GLN A 162 15.35 13.95 -20.57
C GLN A 162 15.24 14.33 -19.09
N GLU A 163 14.32 15.24 -18.77
CA GLU A 163 14.08 15.67 -17.39
C GLU A 163 13.84 14.46 -16.48
N ALA A 164 14.46 14.50 -15.30
CA ALA A 164 14.27 13.46 -14.30
C ALA A 164 12.85 13.49 -13.74
N ASP A 165 12.21 14.65 -13.77
CA ASP A 165 10.83 14.84 -13.39
C ASP A 165 9.94 14.70 -14.61
N VAL A 166 8.99 13.76 -14.57
CA VAL A 166 8.13 13.45 -15.70
C VAL A 166 6.69 13.37 -15.24
N LEU A 167 5.81 13.98 -16.04
CA LEU A 167 4.37 13.98 -15.82
C LEU A 167 3.70 13.02 -16.80
N LEU A 168 3.27 11.85 -16.30
CA LEU A 168 2.67 10.80 -17.11
C LEU A 168 1.14 10.83 -17.00
N ALA A 169 0.45 10.95 -18.13
CA ALA A 169 -1.02 10.88 -18.15
C ALA A 169 -1.50 9.49 -17.69
N ILE A 170 -2.38 9.46 -16.69
CA ILE A 170 -2.83 8.20 -16.07
C ILE A 170 -3.60 7.34 -17.08
N GLU A 171 -4.34 7.96 -17.99
CA GLU A 171 -5.10 7.31 -19.07
C GLU A 171 -4.22 6.58 -20.10
N ASP A 172 -2.98 7.03 -20.29
CA ASP A 172 -2.03 6.42 -21.21
C ASP A 172 -1.21 5.29 -20.55
N ILE A 173 -1.44 4.97 -19.27
CA ILE A 173 -0.73 3.90 -18.56
C ILE A 173 -1.31 2.54 -18.94
N ALA A 174 -0.49 1.66 -19.52
CA ALA A 174 -0.87 0.27 -19.77
C ALA A 174 -0.72 -0.61 -18.54
N SER A 175 0.33 -0.40 -17.74
CA SER A 175 0.49 -1.08 -16.45
C SER A 175 1.39 -0.28 -15.51
N ALA A 176 1.15 -0.37 -14.22
CA ALA A 176 2.00 0.20 -13.19
C ALA A 176 2.11 -0.79 -12.02
N ASN A 177 3.32 -1.01 -11.51
CA ASN A 177 3.57 -1.90 -10.38
C ASN A 177 4.55 -1.27 -9.40
N LEU A 178 4.31 -1.45 -8.10
CA LEU A 178 5.24 -1.02 -7.07
C LEU A 178 6.51 -1.87 -7.11
N VAL A 179 7.65 -1.22 -6.92
CA VAL A 179 8.93 -1.92 -6.82
C VAL A 179 9.18 -2.29 -5.37
N LEU A 180 9.52 -3.56 -5.16
CA LEU A 180 9.91 -4.08 -3.85
C LEU A 180 11.12 -3.31 -3.31
N THR A 181 10.90 -2.53 -2.24
CA THR A 181 11.92 -1.76 -1.51
C THR A 181 11.75 -1.98 -0.02
N ASN A 182 12.81 -1.78 0.78
CA ASN A 182 12.75 -1.92 2.24
C ASN A 182 11.68 -1.02 2.87
N ALA A 183 11.50 0.19 2.34
CA ALA A 183 10.46 1.12 2.80
C ALA A 183 9.05 0.55 2.55
N LEU A 184 8.82 0.00 1.36
CA LEU A 184 7.55 -0.62 1.00
C LEU A 184 7.26 -1.88 1.83
N ILE A 185 8.27 -2.72 2.07
CA ILE A 185 8.13 -3.91 2.93
C ILE A 185 7.71 -3.49 4.35
N ALA A 186 8.41 -2.51 4.93
CA ALA A 186 8.13 -2.04 6.28
C ALA A 186 6.72 -1.46 6.41
N GLU A 187 6.24 -0.73 5.39
CA GLU A 187 4.89 -0.21 5.37
C GLU A 187 3.84 -1.31 5.19
N SER A 188 4.02 -2.24 4.25
CA SER A 188 3.09 -3.34 4.02
C SER A 188 2.92 -4.20 5.28
N MET A 189 4.02 -4.53 5.96
CA MET A 189 3.99 -5.30 7.21
C MET A 189 3.36 -4.52 8.37
N ARG A 190 3.45 -3.19 8.36
CA ARG A 190 2.77 -2.34 9.34
C ARG A 190 1.26 -2.35 9.10
N ARG A 191 0.83 -2.17 7.85
CA ARG A 191 -0.60 -2.17 7.48
C ARG A 191 -1.26 -3.52 7.79
N GLY A 192 -0.62 -4.63 7.42
CA GLY A 192 -1.14 -5.97 7.72
C GLY A 192 -1.35 -6.22 9.22
N ARG A 193 -0.36 -5.88 10.06
CA ARG A 193 -0.49 -6.02 11.52
C ARG A 193 -1.52 -5.10 12.14
N ASP A 194 -1.65 -3.87 11.63
CA ASP A 194 -2.65 -2.92 12.12
C ASP A 194 -4.06 -3.43 11.79
N ALA A 195 -4.28 -3.98 10.60
CA ALA A 195 -5.57 -4.56 10.18
C ALA A 195 -5.94 -5.82 10.98
N GLU A 196 -5.00 -6.75 11.16
CA GLU A 196 -5.18 -7.96 11.98
C GLU A 196 -5.54 -7.60 13.43
N ARG A 197 -4.83 -6.63 14.00
CA ARG A 197 -5.10 -6.14 15.36
C ARG A 197 -6.51 -5.54 15.45
N GLU A 198 -6.90 -4.71 14.50
CA GLU A 198 -8.22 -4.09 14.50
C GLU A 198 -9.33 -5.14 14.42
N GLN A 199 -9.18 -6.16 13.60
CA GLN A 199 -10.13 -7.27 13.51
C GLN A 199 -10.23 -8.04 14.84
N LEU A 200 -9.10 -8.32 15.51
CA LEU A 200 -9.09 -8.95 16.82
C LEU A 200 -9.77 -8.09 17.90
N GLU A 201 -9.64 -6.77 17.82
CA GLU A 201 -10.33 -5.84 18.72
C GLU A 201 -11.84 -5.83 18.47
N GLN A 202 -12.26 -5.82 17.20
CA GLN A 202 -13.67 -5.91 16.82
C GLN A 202 -14.28 -7.26 17.24
N ALA A 203 -13.51 -8.33 17.18
CA ALA A 203 -13.91 -9.66 17.67
C ALA A 203 -13.92 -9.78 19.20
N GLY A 204 -13.51 -8.73 19.94
CA GLY A 204 -13.43 -8.74 21.40
C GLY A 204 -12.35 -9.67 21.97
N ALA A 205 -11.42 -10.15 21.13
CA ALA A 205 -10.36 -11.08 21.49
C ALA A 205 -9.16 -10.40 22.16
N LEU A 206 -9.06 -9.07 22.07
CA LEU A 206 -8.00 -8.28 22.70
C LEU A 206 -8.50 -7.66 24.02
N PRO A 207 -7.76 -7.82 25.13
CA PRO A 207 -8.11 -7.19 26.39
C PRO A 207 -8.11 -5.66 26.22
N GLN A 208 -9.11 -4.99 26.81
CA GLN A 208 -9.18 -3.53 26.72
C GLN A 208 -7.88 -2.93 27.25
N PRO A 209 -7.21 -2.05 26.47
CA PRO A 209 -5.97 -1.46 26.91
C PRO A 209 -6.23 -0.65 28.19
N PRO A 210 -5.31 -0.70 29.18
CA PRO A 210 -5.48 0.06 30.40
C PRO A 210 -5.62 1.56 30.10
N GLU A 211 -6.38 2.29 30.92
CA GLU A 211 -6.76 3.70 30.73
C GLU A 211 -5.59 4.62 30.29
N HIS A 212 -4.40 4.41 30.83
CA HIS A 212 -3.19 5.19 30.49
C HIS A 212 -2.66 4.93 29.06
N ALA A 213 -2.91 3.74 28.51
CA ALA A 213 -2.51 3.36 27.16
C ALA A 213 -3.52 3.82 26.09
N ARG A 214 -4.78 4.07 26.46
CA ARG A 214 -5.84 4.58 25.56
C ARG A 214 -5.49 5.96 25.00
N ARG A 215 -5.03 6.88 25.86
CA ARG A 215 -4.62 8.25 25.47
C ARG A 215 -3.41 8.28 24.52
N ALA A 216 -2.47 7.36 24.69
CA ALA A 216 -1.31 7.23 23.79
C ALA A 216 -1.68 6.59 22.44
N ARG A 217 -2.81 5.89 22.38
CA ARG A 217 -3.33 5.26 21.16
C ARG A 217 -4.17 6.24 20.33
N GLU A 218 -5.10 6.97 20.96
CA GLU A 218 -5.85 8.05 20.30
C GLU A 218 -4.91 9.07 19.63
N LYS A 219 -3.84 9.48 20.32
CA LYS A 219 -2.83 10.39 19.74
C LYS A 219 -2.09 9.83 18.52
N ARG A 220 -1.95 8.50 18.40
CA ARG A 220 -1.32 7.86 17.23
C ARG A 220 -2.30 7.73 16.07
N ASP A 221 -3.54 7.37 16.35
CA ASP A 221 -4.56 7.21 15.31
C ASP A 221 -4.99 8.57 14.73
N LEU A 222 -5.01 9.64 15.54
CA LEU A 222 -5.14 11.03 15.07
C LEU A 222 -4.00 11.49 14.14
N THR A 223 -2.83 10.86 14.19
CA THR A 223 -1.71 11.16 13.28
C THR A 223 -1.65 10.27 12.03
N LYS A 224 -2.59 9.31 11.90
CA LYS A 224 -2.68 8.41 10.74
C LYS A 224 -3.45 9.01 9.55
N SER A 225 -4.07 10.20 9.68
CA SER A 225 -4.71 10.87 8.54
C SER A 225 -3.66 11.41 7.55
N SER A 226 -3.52 10.66 6.45
CA SER A 226 -3.23 11.14 5.08
C SER A 226 -2.08 12.14 4.87
N LYS A 227 -0.97 12.07 5.62
CA LYS A 227 0.25 12.78 5.20
C LYS A 227 1.48 11.88 5.27
N PRO A 228 2.15 11.59 4.14
CA PRO A 228 3.45 10.95 4.20
C PRO A 228 4.37 11.85 5.05
N LYS A 229 5.02 11.25 6.05
CA LYS A 229 6.04 11.96 6.83
C LYS A 229 7.12 12.41 5.85
N SER A 230 7.18 13.70 5.56
CA SER A 230 8.39 14.31 4.99
C SER A 230 9.56 13.86 5.87
N LYS A 231 10.58 13.24 5.26
CA LYS A 231 11.81 12.85 5.97
C LYS A 231 12.26 14.05 6.82
N ALA A 232 12.16 13.92 8.15
CA ALA A 232 12.84 14.85 9.03
C ALA A 232 14.33 14.80 8.68
N PRO A 233 15.04 15.95 8.65
CA PRO A 233 16.47 15.95 8.38
C PRO A 233 17.15 15.01 9.37
N ALA A 234 18.01 14.13 8.84
CA ALA A 234 18.76 13.17 9.64
C ALA A 234 19.41 13.93 10.81
N LYS A 235 19.04 13.59 12.05
CA LYS A 235 19.73 14.13 13.22
C LYS A 235 21.21 13.78 13.07
N ALA A 236 22.05 14.80 13.08
CA ALA A 236 23.50 14.62 12.99
C ALA A 236 23.94 13.57 14.03
N PRO A 237 24.82 12.63 13.66
CA PRO A 237 25.32 11.64 14.61
C PRO A 237 25.91 12.38 15.82
N PRO A 238 25.68 11.89 17.05
CA PRO A 238 26.18 12.58 18.24
C PRO A 238 27.70 12.68 18.14
N LYS A 239 28.22 13.91 18.10
CA LYS A 239 29.66 14.15 18.13
C LYS A 239 30.16 13.76 19.52
N ASN A 240 30.74 12.57 19.65
CA ASN A 240 31.44 12.15 20.85
C ASN A 240 32.75 12.95 20.97
N THR A 241 32.63 14.19 21.44
CA THR A 241 33.76 15.08 21.68
C THR A 241 34.46 14.72 23.00
N LYS A 242 35.77 14.98 23.09
CA LYS A 242 36.60 14.79 24.29
C LYS A 242 35.98 15.46 25.53
N ALA A 243 35.28 16.58 25.35
CA ALA A 243 34.55 17.29 26.39
C ALA A 243 33.43 16.45 27.04
N HIS A 244 32.69 15.67 26.23
CA HIS A 244 31.60 14.82 26.71
C HIS A 244 32.12 13.63 27.54
N ARG A 245 33.33 13.15 27.23
CA ARG A 245 34.04 12.09 27.97
C ARG A 245 34.55 12.59 29.32
N LEU A 246 35.18 13.76 29.34
CA LEU A 246 35.67 14.41 30.56
C LEU A 246 34.54 14.79 31.53
N ALA A 247 33.40 15.25 31.02
CA ALA A 247 32.24 15.58 31.86
C ALA A 247 31.62 14.35 32.54
N ALA A 248 31.62 13.19 31.87
CA ALA A 248 31.15 11.93 32.44
C ALA A 248 32.11 11.41 33.53
N GLU A 249 33.43 11.57 33.33
CA GLU A 249 34.45 11.22 34.32
C GLU A 249 34.39 12.11 35.57
N ALA A 250 34.17 13.42 35.39
CA ALA A 250 34.01 14.37 36.48
C ALA A 250 32.77 14.05 37.35
N LYS A 251 31.63 13.71 36.72
CA LYS A 251 30.43 13.25 37.44
C LYS A 251 30.65 11.93 38.20
N LYS A 252 31.44 11.02 37.64
CA LYS A 252 31.77 9.74 38.30
C LYS A 252 32.65 9.91 39.55
N ARG A 253 33.52 10.94 39.55
CA ARG A 253 34.35 11.29 40.72
C ARG A 253 33.55 12.02 41.81
N ALA A 254 32.56 12.82 41.44
CA ALA A 254 31.70 13.51 42.41
C ALA A 254 30.71 12.59 43.15
N GLY A 255 30.43 11.38 42.62
CA GLY A 255 29.52 10.40 43.25
C GLY A 255 30.19 9.37 44.16
N LYS A 256 31.50 9.50 44.45
CA LYS A 256 32.23 8.63 45.38
C LYS A 256 32.75 9.44 46.56
N SER A 257 31.83 9.92 47.39
CA SER A 257 32.12 10.36 48.74
C SER A 257 30.87 10.13 49.60
N ASP A 258 30.57 8.87 49.87
CA ASP A 258 29.78 8.53 51.05
C ASP A 258 30.74 8.26 52.19
N HIS A 259 30.74 9.18 53.15
CA HIS A 259 31.28 8.97 54.49
C HIS A 259 30.41 7.91 55.18
N HIS A 260 30.97 6.72 55.40
CA HIS A 260 30.41 5.78 56.37
C HIS A 260 30.95 6.18 57.75
N GLU A 261 30.20 7.02 58.48
CA GLU A 261 30.32 7.07 59.94
C GLU A 261 29.61 5.84 60.49
N GLY A 262 30.31 5.10 61.36
CA GLY A 262 29.81 3.91 62.02
C GLY A 262 29.18 4.20 63.36
N ASP A 263 28.37 3.24 63.81
CA ASP A 263 28.43 2.64 65.15
C ASP A 263 27.88 1.21 65.04
#